data_AF-A0A972VNX7-F1
#
_entry.id   AF-A0A972VNX7-F1
#
_cell.length_a   1.000
_cell.length_b   1.000
_cell.length_c   1.000
_cell.angle_alpha   90.00
_cell.angle_beta   90.00
_cell.angle_gamma   90.00
#
_symmetry.space_group_name_H-M   'P 1'
#
loop_
_entity.id
_entity.type
_entity.pdbx_description
1 polymer ?
#
loop_
_entity_poly.entity_id
_entity_poly.type
_entity_poly.pdbx_seq_one_letter_code
_entity_poly.pdbx_strand_id
1 'polypeptide(L)'
;GEYELYHRWNLEDAKKYYGNVMRESRKLDEGPAADIKVKEITAYLSTNEELIRIRASYEASLVDTISVDSTQVLQTTDIDYSTEISKQLISLAELEAFHFGNTDSARVHLRDIVENYSDTDAHPRSLFTLSYLSNKDGDISYADTLESQILELYPQSDYADFIRKKNGIAETTGSSARQLLDAESQREGSLQSAIPIYLDIVTTDSSSESSLLAGYFLANHFDYLNNDSNNALKYYEWISRHFPDSDQAENAKTRHSFITHIFQTTKVDSIPVNEDQ
;
A
#
# COMPACT_ATOMS: atom_id res chain seq x y z
N GLY A 1 -22.95 12.83 -14.21
CA GLY A 1 -21.87 12.04 -13.58
C GLY A 1 -20.85 11.66 -14.62
N GLU A 2 -21.17 10.65 -15.43
CA GLU A 2 -20.25 10.08 -16.43
C GLU A 2 -19.67 11.10 -17.42
N TYR A 3 -20.49 12.04 -17.92
CA TYR A 3 -19.97 13.06 -18.85
C TYR A 3 -18.90 13.95 -18.19
N GLU A 4 -19.13 14.40 -16.96
CA GLU A 4 -18.13 15.19 -16.22
C GLU A 4 -16.88 14.37 -15.92
N LEU A 5 -17.04 13.10 -15.55
CA LEU A 5 -15.94 12.20 -15.25
C LEU A 5 -15.10 11.88 -16.50
N TYR A 6 -15.70 11.40 -17.58
CA TYR A 6 -14.97 10.81 -18.72
C TYR A 6 -14.69 11.79 -19.86
N HIS A 7 -15.41 12.91 -19.97
CA HIS A 7 -15.23 13.85 -21.09
C HIS A 7 -14.65 15.20 -20.66
N ARG A 8 -14.92 15.64 -19.44
CA ARG A 8 -14.43 16.92 -18.90
C ARG A 8 -13.33 16.77 -17.86
N TRP A 9 -13.16 15.57 -17.33
CA TRP A 9 -12.31 15.30 -16.16
C TRP A 9 -12.59 16.26 -14.99
N ASN A 10 -13.88 16.60 -14.80
CA ASN A 10 -14.34 17.49 -13.74
C ASN A 10 -14.84 16.66 -12.56
N LEU A 11 -13.88 16.26 -11.73
CA LEU A 11 -14.11 15.33 -10.62
C LEU A 11 -15.03 15.89 -9.54
N GLU A 12 -14.98 17.19 -9.26
CA GLU A 12 -15.85 17.81 -8.26
C GLU A 12 -17.33 17.80 -8.68
N ASP A 13 -17.62 18.19 -9.91
CA ASP A 13 -19.00 18.14 -10.42
C ASP A 13 -19.48 16.69 -10.61
N ALA A 14 -18.59 15.79 -11.02
CA ALA A 14 -18.89 14.35 -11.08
C ALA A 14 -19.26 13.80 -9.69
N LYS A 15 -18.44 14.10 -8.66
CA LYS A 15 -18.68 13.69 -7.26
C LYS A 15 -19.98 14.25 -6.73
N LYS A 16 -20.26 15.54 -6.97
CA LYS A 16 -21.54 16.16 -6.57
C LYS A 16 -22.74 15.47 -7.21
N TYR A 17 -22.64 15.14 -8.50
CA TYR A 17 -23.70 14.43 -9.21
C TYR A 17 -23.94 13.03 -8.63
N TYR A 18 -22.89 12.21 -8.49
CA TYR A 18 -23.03 10.86 -7.93
C TYR A 18 -23.50 10.91 -6.47
N GLY A 19 -23.09 11.90 -5.68
CA GLY A 19 -23.59 12.12 -4.33
C GLY A 19 -25.09 12.46 -4.27
N ASN A 20 -25.66 13.07 -5.32
CA ASN A 20 -27.11 13.24 -5.43
C ASN A 20 -27.80 11.91 -5.74
N VAL A 21 -27.31 11.18 -6.74
CA VAL A 21 -27.85 9.87 -7.13
C VAL A 21 -27.83 8.88 -5.96
N MET A 22 -26.73 8.83 -5.21
CA MET A 22 -26.61 8.00 -4.00
C MET A 22 -27.70 8.31 -2.97
N ARG A 23 -28.05 9.58 -2.77
CA ARG A 23 -29.07 10.01 -1.81
C ARG A 23 -30.48 9.73 -2.30
N GLU A 24 -30.74 9.97 -3.58
CA GLU A 24 -32.07 9.85 -4.19
C GLU A 24 -32.46 8.40 -4.51
N SER A 25 -31.49 7.58 -4.93
CA SER A 25 -31.70 6.18 -5.34
C SER A 25 -31.15 5.16 -4.33
N ARG A 26 -31.10 5.50 -3.02
CA ARG A 26 -30.41 4.70 -1.98
C ARG A 26 -30.81 3.21 -1.91
N LYS A 27 -32.04 2.85 -2.30
CA LYS A 27 -32.56 1.47 -2.26
C LYS A 27 -32.55 0.75 -3.62
N LEU A 28 -32.15 1.45 -4.68
CA LEU A 28 -32.01 0.91 -6.03
C LEU A 28 -30.54 0.63 -6.30
N ASP A 29 -30.24 -0.24 -7.27
CA ASP A 29 -28.87 -0.63 -7.62
C ASP A 29 -27.97 0.57 -8.00
N GLU A 30 -28.58 1.65 -8.48
CA GLU A 30 -27.93 2.93 -8.79
C GLU A 30 -27.32 3.62 -7.57
N GLY A 31 -27.91 3.44 -6.39
CA GLY A 31 -27.43 4.06 -5.14
C GLY A 31 -26.06 3.52 -4.72
N PRO A 32 -25.89 2.20 -4.54
CA PRO A 32 -24.59 1.58 -4.27
C PRO A 32 -23.55 1.85 -5.36
N ALA A 33 -23.93 1.81 -6.64
CA ALA A 33 -23.01 2.12 -7.73
C ALA A 33 -22.51 3.58 -7.67
N ALA A 34 -23.39 4.53 -7.37
CA ALA A 34 -23.03 5.92 -7.18
C ALA A 34 -22.15 6.14 -5.93
N ASP A 35 -22.40 5.40 -4.84
CA ASP A 35 -21.54 5.44 -3.63
C ASP A 35 -20.10 5.01 -3.95
N ILE A 36 -19.93 3.93 -4.72
CA ILE A 36 -18.61 3.49 -5.19
C ILE A 36 -17.92 4.61 -5.98
N LYS A 37 -18.63 5.25 -6.92
CA LYS A 37 -18.06 6.38 -7.69
C LYS A 37 -17.69 7.58 -6.80
N VAL A 38 -18.49 7.90 -5.79
CA VAL A 38 -18.15 8.96 -4.82
C VAL A 38 -16.88 8.62 -4.06
N LYS A 39 -16.71 7.36 -3.64
CA LYS A 39 -15.51 6.89 -2.94
C LYS A 39 -14.26 6.94 -3.83
N GLU A 40 -14.32 6.41 -5.04
CA GLU A 40 -13.22 6.45 -6.01
C GLU A 40 -12.78 7.88 -6.31
N ILE A 41 -13.73 8.78 -6.59
CA ILE A 41 -13.41 10.19 -6.87
C ILE A 41 -12.81 10.88 -5.63
N THR A 42 -13.35 10.59 -4.44
CA THR A 42 -12.81 11.16 -3.19
C THR A 42 -11.39 10.67 -2.93
N ALA A 43 -11.13 9.37 -3.12
CA ALA A 43 -9.78 8.81 -3.00
C ALA A 43 -8.82 9.52 -3.96
N TYR A 44 -9.17 9.65 -5.24
CA TYR A 44 -8.33 10.34 -6.22
C TYR A 44 -7.99 11.78 -5.82
N LEU A 45 -9.00 12.56 -5.44
CA LEU A 45 -8.80 13.96 -5.05
C LEU A 45 -7.90 14.06 -3.81
N SER A 46 -8.14 13.24 -2.80
CA SER A 46 -7.31 13.23 -1.59
C SER A 46 -5.87 12.78 -1.84
N THR A 47 -5.66 11.74 -2.65
CA THR A 47 -4.33 11.26 -3.06
C THR A 47 -3.59 12.33 -3.86
N ASN A 48 -4.26 13.01 -4.79
CA ASN A 48 -3.65 14.07 -5.60
C ASN A 48 -3.27 15.29 -4.74
N GLU A 49 -4.15 15.70 -3.82
CA GLU A 49 -3.83 16.77 -2.87
C GLU A 49 -2.64 16.41 -1.98
N GLU A 50 -2.56 15.16 -1.50
CA GLU A 50 -1.44 14.68 -0.68
C GLU A 50 -0.13 14.64 -1.47
N LEU A 51 -0.15 14.17 -2.72
CA LEU A 51 1.01 14.19 -3.60
C LEU A 51 1.53 15.62 -3.81
N ILE A 52 0.64 16.59 -4.03
CA ILE A 52 1.01 18.01 -4.14
C ILE A 52 1.66 18.51 -2.85
N ARG A 53 1.09 18.18 -1.68
CA ARG A 53 1.65 18.56 -0.37
C ARG A 53 3.04 17.97 -0.16
N ILE A 54 3.21 16.68 -0.40
CA ILE A 54 4.49 15.97 -0.20
C ILE A 54 5.55 16.53 -1.13
N ARG A 55 5.23 16.76 -2.42
CA ARG A 55 6.17 17.36 -3.38
C ARG A 55 6.59 18.78 -2.96
N ALA A 56 5.66 19.61 -2.51
CA ALA A 56 5.99 20.94 -2.01
C ALA A 56 6.88 20.88 -0.75
N SER A 57 6.63 19.92 0.15
CA SER A 57 7.47 19.69 1.33
C SER A 57 8.89 19.22 0.95
N TYR A 58 8.99 18.31 -0.03
CA TYR A 58 10.26 17.86 -0.57
C TYR A 58 11.04 19.03 -1.18
N GLU A 59 10.43 19.82 -2.05
CA GLU A 59 11.04 21.00 -2.65
C GLU A 59 11.53 22.00 -1.58
N ALA A 60 10.72 22.28 -0.56
CA ALA A 60 11.11 23.16 0.54
C ALA A 60 12.32 22.61 1.32
N SER A 61 12.38 21.29 1.53
CA SER A 61 13.50 20.63 2.21
C SER A 61 14.83 20.74 1.43
N LEU A 62 14.76 20.86 0.10
CA LEU A 62 15.93 21.06 -0.75
C LEU A 62 16.46 22.51 -0.72
N VAL A 63 15.62 23.47 -0.35
CA VAL A 63 15.95 24.92 -0.40
C VAL A 63 16.61 25.41 0.90
N ASP A 64 16.43 24.72 2.03
CA ASP A 64 16.84 25.20 3.37
C ASP A 64 18.35 25.02 3.69
N THR A 65 19.23 25.16 2.70
CA THR A 65 20.70 25.09 2.89
C THR A 65 21.44 26.43 2.74
N ILE A 66 20.75 27.56 2.51
CA ILE A 66 21.41 28.87 2.31
C ILE A 66 20.70 30.06 3.00
N SER A 67 20.20 29.89 4.24
CA SER A 67 19.90 31.05 5.11
C SER A 67 19.82 30.65 6.58
N VAL A 68 20.96 30.66 7.27
CA VAL A 68 20.98 30.49 8.71
C VAL A 68 20.77 31.85 9.38
N ASP A 69 19.53 32.10 9.85
CA ASP A 69 19.35 32.79 11.12
C ASP A 69 18.74 31.79 12.11
N SER A 70 19.57 31.41 13.08
CA SER A 70 19.39 30.24 13.94
C SER A 70 18.38 30.52 15.06
N THR A 71 17.09 30.22 14.89
CA THR A 71 16.17 30.12 16.05
C THR A 71 14.98 29.16 15.94
N GLN A 72 14.92 28.25 14.96
CA GLN A 72 13.96 27.14 15.04
C GLN A 72 14.62 25.81 14.68
N VAL A 73 14.91 25.02 15.72
CA VAL A 73 15.15 23.58 15.59
C VAL A 73 13.79 22.97 15.24
N LEU A 74 13.47 22.93 13.94
CA LEU A 74 12.40 22.07 13.44
C LEU A 74 12.84 20.63 13.71
N GLN A 75 12.05 19.88 14.47
CA GLN A 75 12.17 18.44 14.53
C GLN A 75 11.89 17.90 13.13
N THR A 76 12.93 17.71 12.32
CA THR A 76 12.83 16.98 11.07
C THR A 76 12.60 15.52 11.44
N THR A 77 11.35 15.08 11.36
CA THR A 77 11.11 13.65 11.07
C THR A 77 11.81 13.37 9.75
N ASP A 78 12.63 12.31 9.72
CA ASP A 78 13.29 11.86 8.50
C ASP A 78 12.20 11.30 7.58
N ILE A 79 11.61 12.16 6.75
CA ILE A 79 10.55 11.79 5.82
C ILE A 79 11.20 11.11 4.63
N ASP A 80 10.86 9.83 4.43
CA ASP A 80 11.20 9.11 3.21
C ASP A 80 10.29 9.58 2.06
N TYR A 81 10.70 10.68 1.42
CA TYR A 81 9.96 11.28 0.31
C TYR A 81 9.81 10.34 -0.89
N SER A 82 10.77 9.43 -1.13
CA SER A 82 10.67 8.47 -2.23
C SER A 82 9.50 7.52 -2.01
N THR A 83 9.41 6.94 -0.81
CA THR A 83 8.30 6.06 -0.43
C THR A 83 6.97 6.80 -0.43
N GLU A 84 6.90 8.00 0.16
CA GLU A 84 5.65 8.75 0.24
C GLU A 84 5.15 9.22 -1.13
N ILE A 85 6.03 9.69 -2.01
CA ILE A 85 5.65 10.12 -3.38
C ILE A 85 5.22 8.92 -4.22
N SER A 86 6.03 7.86 -4.27
CA SER A 86 5.76 6.68 -5.11
C SER A 86 4.45 5.99 -4.72
N LYS A 87 4.13 5.96 -3.42
CA LYS A 87 2.84 5.50 -2.89
C LYS A 87 1.67 6.29 -3.46
N GLN A 88 1.71 7.63 -3.45
CA GLN A 88 0.60 8.39 -4.02
C GLN A 88 0.50 8.20 -5.54
N LEU A 89 1.65 8.12 -6.23
CA LEU A 89 1.69 7.88 -7.68
C LEU A 89 1.05 6.54 -8.08
N ILE A 90 1.32 5.45 -7.36
CA ILE A 90 0.74 4.14 -7.71
C ILE A 90 -0.76 4.14 -7.44
N SER A 91 -1.23 4.75 -6.35
CA SER A 91 -2.67 4.85 -6.05
C SER A 91 -3.40 5.70 -7.09
N LEU A 92 -2.81 6.80 -7.58
CA LEU A 92 -3.35 7.57 -8.71
C LEU A 92 -3.40 6.73 -9.99
N ALA A 93 -2.32 6.03 -10.31
CA ALA A 93 -2.23 5.21 -11.51
C ALA A 93 -3.30 4.12 -11.55
N GLU A 94 -3.55 3.44 -10.43
CA GLU A 94 -4.54 2.38 -10.35
C GLU A 94 -5.98 2.91 -10.45
N LEU A 95 -6.27 4.03 -9.78
CA LEU A 95 -7.54 4.73 -9.92
C LEU A 95 -7.78 5.13 -11.39
N GLU A 96 -6.78 5.71 -12.04
CA GLU A 96 -6.86 6.10 -13.44
C GLU A 96 -7.05 4.89 -14.36
N ALA A 97 -6.22 3.85 -14.25
CA ALA A 97 -6.25 2.69 -15.13
C ALA A 97 -7.50 1.82 -14.95
N PHE A 98 -7.86 1.52 -13.70
CA PHE A 98 -8.81 0.45 -13.38
C PHE A 98 -10.20 0.96 -12.97
N HIS A 99 -10.29 2.18 -12.45
CA HIS A 99 -11.56 2.76 -12.00
C HIS A 99 -12.13 3.79 -12.97
N PHE A 100 -11.24 4.53 -13.66
CA PHE A 100 -11.62 5.60 -14.58
C PHE A 100 -11.30 5.31 -16.06
N GLY A 101 -10.51 4.29 -16.36
CA GLY A 101 -10.14 3.95 -17.74
C GLY A 101 -9.20 4.96 -18.42
N ASN A 102 -8.58 5.87 -17.66
CA ASN A 102 -7.59 6.84 -18.12
C ASN A 102 -6.19 6.22 -18.17
N THR A 103 -5.99 5.26 -19.06
CA THR A 103 -4.75 4.49 -19.15
C THR A 103 -3.51 5.33 -19.46
N ASP A 104 -3.67 6.43 -20.21
CA ASP A 104 -2.53 7.28 -20.56
C ASP A 104 -1.99 8.07 -19.37
N SER A 105 -2.86 8.63 -18.53
CA SER A 105 -2.45 9.27 -17.28
C SER A 105 -1.81 8.26 -16.33
N ALA A 106 -2.40 7.06 -16.22
CA ALA A 106 -1.85 6.01 -15.37
C ALA A 106 -0.41 5.65 -15.78
N ARG A 107 -0.14 5.55 -17.09
CA ARG A 107 1.21 5.26 -17.61
C ARG A 107 2.22 6.33 -17.26
N VAL A 108 1.83 7.60 -17.18
CA VAL A 108 2.75 8.68 -16.78
C VAL A 108 3.24 8.44 -15.37
N HIS A 109 2.32 8.20 -14.42
CA HIS A 109 2.69 7.93 -13.02
C HIS A 109 3.48 6.62 -12.87
N LEU A 110 3.07 5.55 -13.56
CA LEU A 110 3.76 4.25 -13.51
C LEU A 110 5.19 4.35 -14.03
N ARG A 111 5.42 5.08 -15.13
CA ARG A 111 6.77 5.31 -15.67
C ARG A 111 7.62 6.13 -14.71
N ASP A 112 7.05 7.16 -14.08
CA ASP A 112 7.75 7.95 -13.06
C ASP A 112 8.25 7.04 -11.93
N ILE A 113 7.42 6.11 -11.44
CA ILE A 113 7.81 5.12 -10.43
C ILE A 113 8.95 4.21 -10.92
N VAL A 114 8.81 3.66 -12.13
CA VAL A 114 9.81 2.75 -12.74
C VAL A 114 11.17 3.45 -12.92
N GLU A 115 11.17 4.73 -13.27
CA GLU A 115 12.39 5.46 -13.59
C GLU A 115 13.06 6.07 -12.34
N ASN A 116 12.27 6.54 -11.37
CA ASN A 116 12.76 7.41 -10.30
C ASN A 116 12.60 6.84 -8.87
N TYR A 117 11.85 5.74 -8.69
CA TYR A 117 11.48 5.23 -7.37
C TYR A 117 11.68 3.71 -7.26
N SER A 118 12.76 3.19 -7.87
CA SER A 118 13.04 1.74 -7.97
C SER A 118 13.33 1.03 -6.65
N ASP A 119 13.63 1.80 -5.60
CA ASP A 119 13.93 1.35 -4.25
C ASP A 119 12.69 1.24 -3.34
N THR A 120 11.50 1.58 -3.87
CA THR A 120 10.24 1.59 -3.12
C THR A 120 9.37 0.35 -3.40
N ASP A 121 8.44 0.02 -2.50
CA ASP A 121 7.50 -1.10 -2.69
C ASP A 121 6.52 -0.87 -3.86
N ALA A 122 6.38 0.39 -4.30
CA ALA A 122 5.57 0.73 -5.46
C ALA A 122 6.19 0.24 -6.78
N HIS A 123 7.50 0.02 -6.81
CA HIS A 123 8.22 -0.35 -8.02
C HIS A 123 7.77 -1.68 -8.66
N PRO A 124 7.78 -2.84 -7.95
CA PRO A 124 7.32 -4.11 -8.53
C PRO A 124 5.86 -4.04 -8.99
N ARG A 125 5.00 -3.37 -8.22
CA ARG A 125 3.59 -3.17 -8.55
C ARG A 125 3.41 -2.30 -9.79
N SER A 126 4.26 -1.28 -9.97
CA SER A 126 4.25 -0.40 -11.13
C SER A 126 4.73 -1.10 -12.38
N LEU A 127 5.82 -1.87 -12.30
CA LEU A 127 6.30 -2.71 -13.39
C LEU A 127 5.20 -3.68 -13.86
N PHE A 128 4.53 -4.35 -12.91
CA PHE A 128 3.50 -5.33 -13.22
C PHE A 128 2.28 -4.66 -13.88
N THR A 129 1.80 -3.57 -13.29
CA THR A 129 0.67 -2.81 -13.83
C THR A 129 0.98 -2.25 -15.21
N LEU A 130 2.17 -1.68 -15.41
CA LEU A 130 2.59 -1.14 -16.70
C LEU A 130 2.77 -2.24 -17.77
N SER A 131 3.29 -3.42 -17.38
CA SER A 131 3.34 -4.60 -18.25
C SER A 131 1.92 -4.99 -18.72
N TYR A 132 0.99 -5.10 -17.78
CA TYR A 132 -0.40 -5.45 -18.08
C TYR A 132 -1.04 -4.47 -19.07
N LEU A 133 -0.87 -3.16 -18.81
CA LEU A 133 -1.38 -2.11 -19.70
C LEU A 133 -0.69 -2.10 -21.08
N SER A 134 0.58 -2.47 -21.16
CA SER A 134 1.32 -2.55 -22.42
C SER A 134 0.90 -3.76 -23.26
N ASN A 135 0.70 -4.91 -22.62
CA ASN A 135 0.14 -6.11 -23.23
C ASN A 135 -1.27 -5.85 -23.80
N LYS A 136 -2.12 -5.15 -23.05
CA LYS A 136 -3.48 -4.80 -23.48
C LYS A 136 -3.50 -3.94 -24.75
N ASP A 137 -2.50 -3.08 -24.93
CA ASP A 137 -2.34 -2.21 -26.09
C ASP A 137 -1.59 -2.88 -27.24
N GLY A 138 -1.09 -4.11 -27.06
CA GLY A 138 -0.32 -4.84 -28.04
C GLY A 138 1.16 -4.49 -28.11
N ASP A 139 1.69 -3.70 -27.17
CA ASP A 139 3.12 -3.45 -27.01
C ASP A 139 3.79 -4.58 -26.21
N ILE A 140 3.81 -5.76 -26.82
CA ILE A 140 4.29 -7.00 -26.21
C ILE A 140 5.78 -6.89 -25.87
N SER A 141 6.59 -6.26 -26.74
CA SER A 141 8.04 -6.15 -26.52
C SER A 141 8.37 -5.31 -25.28
N TYR A 142 7.63 -4.22 -25.05
CA TYR A 142 7.82 -3.43 -23.84
C TYR A 142 7.30 -4.17 -22.60
N ALA A 143 6.16 -4.85 -22.70
CA ALA A 143 5.63 -5.68 -21.63
C ALA A 143 6.62 -6.79 -21.21
N ASP A 144 7.22 -7.51 -22.16
CA ASP A 144 8.22 -8.55 -21.91
C ASP A 144 9.47 -7.98 -21.21
N THR A 145 9.86 -6.75 -21.54
CA THR A 145 10.98 -6.05 -20.90
C THR A 145 10.68 -5.77 -19.43
N LEU A 146 9.46 -5.30 -19.12
CA LEU A 146 9.01 -5.03 -17.75
C LEU A 146 8.87 -6.33 -16.94
N GLU A 147 8.33 -7.39 -17.55
CA GLU A 147 8.21 -8.69 -16.90
C GLU A 147 9.57 -9.33 -16.60
N SER A 148 10.54 -9.16 -17.49
CA SER A 148 11.92 -9.61 -17.24
C SER A 148 12.54 -8.93 -16.04
N GLN A 149 12.29 -7.61 -15.86
CA GLN A 149 12.75 -6.87 -14.67
C GLN A 149 12.10 -7.40 -13.39
N ILE A 150 10.81 -7.76 -13.42
CA ILE A 150 10.13 -8.35 -12.26
C ILE A 150 10.78 -9.69 -11.87
N LEU A 151 11.06 -10.54 -12.86
CA LEU A 151 11.70 -11.84 -12.62
C LEU A 151 13.12 -11.71 -12.05
N GLU A 152 13.85 -10.67 -12.45
CA GLU A 152 15.23 -10.40 -12.01
C GLU A 152 15.30 -9.75 -10.63
N LEU A 153 14.53 -8.67 -10.43
CA LEU A 153 14.60 -7.83 -9.24
C LEU A 153 13.71 -8.33 -8.10
N TYR A 154 12.58 -8.96 -8.43
CA TYR A 154 11.56 -9.38 -7.46
C TYR A 154 11.19 -10.86 -7.61
N PRO A 155 12.18 -11.77 -7.63
CA PRO A 155 11.96 -13.16 -8.00
C PRO A 155 10.97 -13.90 -7.10
N GLN A 156 10.79 -13.47 -5.85
CA GLN A 156 9.87 -14.09 -4.89
C GLN A 156 8.46 -13.51 -4.91
N SER A 157 8.25 -12.36 -5.56
CA SER A 157 6.94 -11.70 -5.55
C SER A 157 5.86 -12.53 -6.25
N ASP A 158 4.61 -12.30 -5.84
CA ASP A 158 3.43 -12.86 -6.53
C ASP A 158 3.37 -12.45 -8.01
N TYR A 159 3.93 -11.28 -8.35
CA TYR A 159 4.06 -10.83 -9.74
C TYR A 159 4.98 -11.75 -10.55
N ALA A 160 6.13 -12.11 -9.98
CA ALA A 160 7.06 -13.03 -10.62
C ALA A 160 6.49 -14.45 -10.73
N ASP A 161 5.74 -14.91 -9.72
CA ASP A 161 5.00 -16.17 -9.76
C ASP A 161 3.99 -16.22 -10.91
N PHE A 162 3.18 -15.16 -11.04
CA PHE A 162 2.23 -15.02 -12.13
C PHE A 162 2.92 -15.08 -13.50
N ILE A 163 4.01 -14.33 -13.69
CA ILE A 163 4.75 -14.29 -14.96
C ILE A 163 5.32 -15.66 -15.31
N ARG A 164 5.93 -16.37 -14.34
CA ARG A 164 6.48 -17.71 -14.58
C ARG A 164 5.38 -18.69 -14.99
N LYS A 165 4.25 -18.69 -14.29
CA LYS A 165 3.09 -19.54 -14.63
C LYS A 165 2.55 -19.21 -16.02
N LYS A 166 2.37 -17.93 -16.35
CA LYS A 166 1.94 -17.46 -17.67
C LYS A 166 2.86 -17.97 -18.78
N ASN A 167 4.18 -17.96 -18.54
CA ASN A 167 5.19 -18.30 -19.53
C ASN A 167 5.65 -19.78 -19.48
N GLY A 168 5.06 -20.62 -18.61
CA GLY A 168 5.45 -22.02 -18.46
C GLY A 168 6.88 -22.22 -17.93
N ILE A 169 7.40 -21.24 -17.19
CA ILE A 169 8.75 -21.27 -16.60
C ILE A 169 8.67 -22.05 -15.29
N ALA A 170 9.56 -23.02 -15.09
CA ALA A 170 9.63 -23.79 -13.85
C ALA A 170 10.04 -22.89 -12.67
N GLU A 171 9.41 -23.08 -11.51
CA GLU A 171 9.77 -22.39 -10.26
C GLU A 171 11.17 -22.82 -9.80
N THR A 172 12.05 -21.85 -9.54
CA THR A 172 13.45 -22.09 -9.11
C THR A 172 13.70 -21.74 -7.64
N THR A 173 12.89 -20.84 -7.09
CA THR A 173 12.93 -20.33 -5.71
C THR A 173 11.47 -20.12 -5.33
N GLY A 174 10.97 -20.81 -4.30
CA GLY A 174 9.52 -20.81 -4.01
C GLY A 174 9.01 -19.39 -3.78
N SER A 175 8.06 -18.94 -4.60
CA SER A 175 7.42 -17.62 -4.51
C SER A 175 6.72 -17.41 -3.17
N SER A 176 6.50 -16.16 -2.77
CA SER A 176 5.74 -15.81 -1.57
C SER A 176 4.34 -16.43 -1.57
N ALA A 177 3.65 -16.49 -2.71
CA ALA A 177 2.42 -17.26 -2.88
C ALA A 177 2.58 -18.75 -2.55
N ARG A 178 3.65 -19.40 -3.06
CA ARG A 178 3.91 -20.82 -2.79
C ARG A 178 4.24 -21.05 -1.31
N GLN A 179 5.05 -20.18 -0.74
CA GLN A 179 5.44 -20.20 0.68
C GLN A 179 4.23 -19.99 1.57
N LEU A 180 3.32 -19.07 1.22
CA LEU A 180 2.10 -18.83 1.97
C LEU A 180 1.23 -20.09 2.02
N LEU A 181 1.04 -20.76 0.88
CA LEU A 181 0.29 -22.01 0.81
C LEU A 181 0.92 -23.12 1.66
N ASP A 182 2.26 -23.23 1.66
CA ASP A 182 2.99 -24.18 2.51
C ASP A 182 2.81 -23.84 4.01
N ALA A 183 2.95 -22.57 4.38
CA ALA A 183 2.76 -22.10 5.74
C ALA A 183 1.33 -22.39 6.24
N GLU A 184 0.32 -22.13 5.42
CA GLU A 184 -1.09 -22.41 5.75
C GLU A 184 -1.35 -23.90 5.91
N SER A 185 -0.78 -24.74 5.03
CA SER A 185 -0.88 -26.20 5.16
C SER A 185 -0.22 -26.71 6.43
N GLN A 186 0.97 -26.19 6.77
CA GLN A 186 1.67 -26.58 7.99
C GLN A 186 0.96 -26.10 9.25
N ARG A 187 0.29 -24.94 9.19
CA ARG A 187 -0.47 -24.36 10.31
C ARG A 187 -1.56 -25.30 10.81
N GLU A 188 -2.18 -26.09 9.93
CA GLU A 188 -3.20 -27.08 10.32
C GLU A 188 -2.64 -28.18 11.23
N GLY A 189 -1.35 -28.52 11.10
CA GLY A 189 -0.69 -29.55 11.91
C GLY A 189 0.09 -28.98 13.09
N SER A 190 0.89 -27.93 12.86
CA SER A 190 1.73 -27.26 13.86
C SER A 190 1.93 -25.80 13.51
N LEU A 191 1.29 -24.91 14.27
CA LEU A 191 1.50 -23.47 14.15
C LEU A 191 2.99 -23.09 14.23
N GLN A 192 3.76 -23.76 15.09
CA GLN A 192 5.18 -23.45 15.32
C GLN A 192 6.06 -23.69 14.09
N SER A 193 5.72 -24.66 13.23
CA SER A 193 6.49 -24.92 12.00
C SER A 193 6.15 -23.93 10.88
N ALA A 194 4.96 -23.34 10.92
CA ALA A 194 4.53 -22.34 9.94
C ALA A 194 5.13 -20.94 10.19
N ILE A 195 5.36 -20.54 11.45
CA ILE A 195 5.88 -19.20 11.79
C ILE A 195 7.14 -18.81 11.01
N PRO A 196 8.20 -19.66 10.92
CA PRO A 196 9.40 -19.32 10.16
C PRO A 196 9.14 -19.00 8.69
N ILE A 197 8.13 -19.63 8.07
CA ILE A 197 7.79 -19.42 6.67
C ILE A 197 7.12 -18.06 6.49
N TYR A 198 6.17 -17.72 7.37
CA TYR A 198 5.55 -16.38 7.38
C TYR A 198 6.60 -15.28 7.60
N LEU A 199 7.58 -15.52 8.49
CA LEU A 199 8.68 -14.59 8.73
C LEU A 199 9.56 -14.41 7.49
N ASP A 200 9.88 -15.51 6.79
CA ASP A 200 10.67 -15.45 5.56
C ASP A 200 9.98 -14.58 4.51
N ILE A 201 8.68 -14.83 4.25
CA ILE A 201 7.88 -14.06 3.29
C ILE A 201 7.99 -12.56 3.54
N VAL A 202 7.69 -12.08 4.75
CA VAL A 202 7.69 -10.63 5.06
C VAL A 202 9.08 -9.99 5.05
N THR A 203 10.14 -10.80 5.04
CA THR A 203 11.53 -10.31 4.93
C THR A 203 12.03 -10.27 3.49
N THR A 204 11.50 -11.14 2.62
CA THR A 204 11.94 -11.25 1.22
C THR A 204 11.01 -10.56 0.24
N ASP A 205 9.79 -10.25 0.67
CA ASP A 205 8.78 -9.58 -0.12
C ASP A 205 7.97 -8.62 0.77
N SER A 206 7.87 -7.38 0.34
CA SER A 206 7.17 -6.30 1.01
C SER A 206 6.10 -5.65 0.13
N SER A 207 5.81 -6.24 -1.04
CA SER A 207 5.00 -5.60 -2.08
C SER A 207 3.83 -6.45 -2.59
N SER A 208 3.85 -7.76 -2.32
CA SER A 208 2.81 -8.68 -2.78
C SER A 208 1.67 -8.87 -1.79
N GLU A 209 0.54 -9.36 -2.29
CA GLU A 209 -0.60 -9.76 -1.45
C GLU A 209 -0.22 -10.89 -0.49
N SER A 210 0.59 -11.86 -0.93
CA SER A 210 1.04 -12.95 -0.05
C SER A 210 1.84 -12.44 1.14
N SER A 211 2.67 -11.42 0.95
CA SER A 211 3.41 -10.79 2.04
C SER A 211 2.54 -9.97 2.98
N LEU A 212 1.51 -9.27 2.47
CA LEU A 212 0.48 -8.64 3.29
C LEU A 212 -0.24 -9.67 4.18
N LEU A 213 -0.68 -10.79 3.60
CA LEU A 213 -1.38 -11.85 4.34
C LEU A 213 -0.47 -12.50 5.39
N ALA A 214 0.81 -12.72 5.06
CA ALA A 214 1.80 -13.23 6.00
C ALA A 214 2.04 -12.26 7.17
N GLY A 215 2.22 -10.96 6.89
CA GLY A 215 2.38 -9.93 7.90
C GLY A 215 1.16 -9.80 8.81
N TYR A 216 -0.05 -9.81 8.23
CA TYR A 216 -1.29 -9.76 8.98
C TYR A 216 -1.48 -10.99 9.87
N PHE A 217 -1.10 -12.17 9.39
CA PHE A 217 -1.09 -13.36 10.20
C PHE A 217 -0.12 -13.25 11.38
N LEU A 218 1.12 -12.81 11.16
CA LEU A 218 2.12 -12.62 12.21
C LEU A 218 1.64 -11.61 13.26
N ALA A 219 1.05 -10.49 12.85
CA ALA A 219 0.51 -9.50 13.76
C ALA A 219 -0.54 -10.11 14.70
N ASN A 220 -1.52 -10.83 14.14
CA ASN A 220 -2.57 -11.51 14.91
C ASN A 220 -2.01 -12.63 15.81
N HIS A 221 -1.02 -13.38 15.33
CA HIS A 221 -0.35 -14.42 16.11
C HIS A 221 0.30 -13.83 17.37
N PHE A 222 1.09 -12.77 17.21
CA PHE A 222 1.74 -12.14 18.36
C PHE A 222 0.75 -11.43 19.28
N ASP A 223 -0.29 -10.79 18.74
CA ASP A 223 -1.32 -10.09 19.52
C ASP A 223 -2.14 -11.08 20.37
N TYR A 224 -2.79 -12.05 19.73
CA TYR A 224 -3.83 -12.85 20.36
C TYR A 224 -3.37 -14.22 20.86
N LEU A 225 -2.37 -14.83 20.22
CA LEU A 225 -1.97 -16.21 20.52
C LEU A 225 -0.73 -16.28 21.42
N ASN A 226 0.22 -15.35 21.23
CA ASN A 226 1.46 -15.30 21.99
C ASN A 226 1.46 -14.22 23.09
N ASN A 227 0.47 -13.31 23.09
CA ASN A 227 0.41 -12.13 23.99
C ASN A 227 1.72 -11.30 23.99
N ASP A 228 2.39 -11.24 22.84
CA ASP A 228 3.61 -10.47 22.61
C ASP A 228 3.26 -9.18 21.87
N SER A 229 2.75 -8.21 22.63
CA SER A 229 2.31 -6.93 22.11
C SER A 229 3.42 -6.14 21.40
N ASN A 230 4.69 -6.34 21.75
CA ASN A 230 5.80 -5.64 21.09
C ASN A 230 5.98 -6.15 19.66
N ASN A 231 6.01 -7.47 19.47
CA ASN A 231 6.07 -8.05 18.14
C ASN A 231 4.77 -7.80 17.35
N ALA A 232 3.61 -7.82 17.99
CA ALA A 232 2.35 -7.46 17.35
C ALA A 232 2.39 -6.03 16.76
N LEU A 233 2.81 -5.05 17.55
CA LEU A 233 2.95 -3.65 17.11
C LEU A 233 3.90 -3.54 15.92
N LYS A 234 5.04 -4.25 15.94
CA LYS A 234 5.99 -4.27 14.83
C LYS A 234 5.34 -4.68 13.50
N TYR A 235 4.53 -5.74 13.50
CA TYR A 235 3.87 -6.19 12.26
C TYR A 235 2.67 -5.32 11.88
N TYR A 236 1.92 -4.75 12.83
CA TYR A 236 0.89 -3.76 12.50
C TYR A 236 1.48 -2.50 11.86
N GLU A 237 2.64 -2.04 12.34
CA GLU A 237 3.39 -0.93 11.72
C GLU A 237 3.93 -1.31 10.34
N TRP A 238 4.45 -2.53 10.19
CA TRP A 238 4.92 -3.05 8.91
C TRP A 238 3.79 -3.05 7.86
N ILE A 239 2.61 -3.58 8.18
CA ILE A 239 1.44 -3.56 7.28
C ILE A 239 1.04 -2.14 6.94
N SER A 240 1.01 -1.24 7.92
CA SER A 240 0.64 0.16 7.71
C SER A 240 1.61 0.90 6.80
N ARG A 241 2.89 0.52 6.80
CA ARG A 241 3.94 1.09 5.96
C ARG A 241 3.88 0.57 4.53
N HIS A 242 3.85 -0.75 4.38
CA HIS A 242 4.00 -1.42 3.08
C HIS A 242 2.67 -1.58 2.32
N PHE A 243 1.54 -1.66 3.05
CA PHE A 243 0.19 -1.88 2.47
C PHE A 243 -0.85 -0.87 2.98
N PRO A 244 -0.57 0.44 2.96
CA PRO A 244 -1.35 1.47 3.64
C PRO A 244 -2.82 1.56 3.23
N ASP A 245 -3.11 1.13 1.99
CA ASP A 245 -4.42 1.21 1.34
C ASP A 245 -5.22 -0.11 1.41
N SER A 246 -4.68 -1.13 2.09
CA SER A 246 -5.36 -2.42 2.29
C SER A 246 -6.37 -2.38 3.44
N ASP A 247 -7.41 -3.22 3.36
CA ASP A 247 -8.37 -3.43 4.46
C ASP A 247 -7.65 -3.89 5.74
N GLN A 248 -6.61 -4.72 5.59
CA GLN A 248 -5.78 -5.20 6.69
C GLN A 248 -5.04 -4.05 7.37
N ALA A 249 -4.62 -3.01 6.65
CA ALA A 249 -3.99 -1.84 7.24
C ALA A 249 -4.96 -1.00 8.08
N GLU A 250 -6.23 -0.88 7.70
CA GLU A 250 -7.24 -0.21 8.53
C GLU A 250 -7.41 -0.94 9.87
N ASN A 251 -7.50 -2.28 9.83
CA ASN A 251 -7.57 -3.11 11.02
C ASN A 251 -6.28 -3.00 11.86
N ALA A 252 -5.11 -3.05 11.22
CA ALA A 252 -3.81 -2.92 11.86
C ALA A 252 -3.66 -1.58 12.60
N LYS A 253 -4.03 -0.47 11.97
CA LYS A 253 -4.02 0.88 12.59
C LYS A 253 -4.89 0.93 13.84
N THR A 254 -6.08 0.33 13.77
CA THR A 254 -7.02 0.26 14.89
C THR A 254 -6.44 -0.55 16.06
N ARG A 255 -5.92 -1.75 15.78
CA ARG A 255 -5.30 -2.61 16.80
C ARG A 255 -4.04 -1.99 17.40
N HIS A 256 -3.18 -1.41 16.57
CA HIS A 256 -1.98 -0.69 17.01
C HIS A 256 -2.31 0.44 17.99
N SER A 257 -3.29 1.28 17.64
CA SER A 257 -3.75 2.38 18.51
C SER A 257 -4.28 1.87 19.85
N PHE A 258 -5.06 0.78 19.83
CA PHE A 258 -5.58 0.16 21.05
C PHE A 258 -4.49 -0.37 21.98
N ILE A 259 -3.54 -1.14 21.44
CA ILE A 259 -2.42 -1.71 22.22
C ILE A 259 -1.54 -0.59 22.78
N THR A 260 -1.22 0.42 21.96
CA THR A 260 -0.44 1.58 22.38
C THR A 260 -1.12 2.35 23.51
N HIS A 261 -2.44 2.53 23.44
CA HIS A 261 -3.20 3.19 24.50
C HIS A 261 -3.13 2.42 25.82
N ILE A 262 -3.29 1.08 25.80
CA ILE A 262 -3.17 0.23 27.00
C ILE A 262 -1.77 0.38 27.63
N PHE A 263 -0.71 0.40 26.82
CA PHE A 263 0.64 0.59 27.34
C PHE A 263 0.85 1.96 27.99
N GLN A 264 0.23 3.01 27.45
CA GLN A 264 0.30 4.34 28.05
C GLN A 264 -0.46 4.40 29.39
N THR A 265 -1.66 3.82 29.48
CA THR A 265 -2.46 3.84 30.72
C THR A 265 -1.83 3.01 31.82
N THR A 266 -1.31 1.83 31.51
CA THR A 266 -0.60 0.97 32.49
C THR A 266 0.67 1.63 33.05
N LYS A 267 1.40 2.41 32.25
CA LYS A 267 2.56 3.19 32.74
C LYS A 267 2.14 4.27 33.74
N VAL A 268 1.02 4.97 33.49
CA VAL A 268 0.51 6.02 34.39
C VAL A 268 0.06 5.45 35.74
N ASP A 269 -0.60 4.29 35.76
CA ASP A 269 -1.08 3.65 36.98
C ASP A 269 0.04 3.02 37.85
N SER A 270 1.24 2.85 37.27
CA SER A 270 2.40 2.26 37.96
C SER A 270 3.38 3.26 38.58
N ILE A 271 3.06 4.57 38.57
CA ILE A 271 3.82 5.58 39.33
C ILE A 271 3.58 5.33 40.83
N PRO A 272 4.63 5.05 41.64
CA PRO A 272 4.43 4.84 43.07
C PRO A 272 3.90 6.12 43.70
N VAL A 273 2.82 6.00 44.47
CA VAL A 273 2.44 7.02 45.45
C VAL A 273 3.60 7.11 46.43
N ASN A 274 4.37 8.21 46.38
CA ASN A 274 5.30 8.53 47.45
C ASN A 274 4.46 8.68 48.74
N GLU A 275 4.54 7.68 49.61
CA GLU A 275 4.15 7.83 51.00
C GLU A 275 5.18 8.75 51.66
N ASP A 276 4.89 10.05 51.65
CA ASP A 276 5.58 11.01 52.51
C ASP A 276 5.20 10.69 53.99
N GLN A 277 6.17 10.15 54.73
CA GLN A 277 6.22 10.15 56.21
C GLN A 277 7.29 11.12 56.68
#